data_AF-A0AAJ1MJ22-F1
#
_entry.id   AF-A0AAJ1MJ22-F1
#
_cell.length_a   1.000
_cell.length_b   1.000
_cell.length_c   1.000
_cell.angle_alpha   90.00
_cell.angle_beta   90.00
_cell.angle_gamma   90.00
#
_symmetry.space_group_name_H-M   'P 1'
#
loop_
_entity.id
_entity.type
_entity.pdbx_description
1 polymer ?
#
loop_
_entity_poly.entity_id
_entity_poly.type
_entity_poly.pdbx_seq_one_letter_code
_entity_poly.pdbx_strand_id
1 'polypeptide(L)'
;MKKTFVLWTRLFISPTEGFSDLTPQTPIILPVLSIVVLVLAGMLMLMPIIGSETYTEALGRVQINTLAERGTEMSAEQLEVMQEQLHSGRMRTFTMLSSTVGGAFTFFLMLLVNTLFLLILTRIFGSKPSFKHLFKILVFLAAVSSIQAIIKNGITLMSDYERLLSRVQYAKDMQWAITSPVSLAVLFAPGKLSILLYTLIDSITDIFNWIYFIYLYFAMRFSLSLPGNKAIGITILAAALMIGISLIFASIV
;
A
#
# COMPACT_ATOMS: atom_id res chain seq x y z
N MET A 1 4.56 8.00 27.34
CA MET A 1 3.36 8.16 26.49
C MET A 1 3.23 9.57 25.93
N LYS A 2 3.07 10.62 26.76
CA LYS A 2 2.97 12.03 26.29
C LYS A 2 4.09 12.46 25.31
N LYS A 3 5.34 12.06 25.56
CA LYS A 3 6.48 12.38 24.70
C LYS A 3 6.41 11.77 23.29
N THR A 4 5.87 10.56 23.14
CA THR A 4 5.77 9.89 21.83
C THR A 4 4.69 10.50 20.95
N PHE A 5 3.55 10.88 21.53
CA PHE A 5 2.48 11.58 20.81
C PHE A 5 2.91 12.99 20.38
N VAL A 6 3.59 13.72 21.28
CA VAL A 6 4.18 15.03 20.95
C VAL A 6 5.21 14.91 19.83
N LEU A 7 6.09 13.91 19.88
CA LEU A 7 7.04 13.62 18.80
C LEU A 7 6.32 13.36 17.48
N TRP A 8 5.28 12.52 17.48
CA TRP A 8 4.56 12.19 16.26
C TRP A 8 3.83 13.40 15.66
N THR A 9 3.26 14.24 16.52
CA THR A 9 2.64 15.51 16.12
C THR A 9 3.68 16.46 15.51
N ARG A 10 4.84 16.59 16.15
CA ARG A 10 5.95 17.40 15.64
C ARG A 10 6.47 16.90 14.30
N LEU A 11 6.52 15.59 14.08
CA LEU A 11 6.93 15.03 12.79
C LEU A 11 6.09 15.55 11.63
N PHE A 12 4.78 15.80 11.84
CA PHE A 12 3.87 16.31 10.81
C PHE A 12 3.77 17.85 10.76
N ILE A 13 3.89 18.53 11.90
CA ILE A 13 3.77 20.00 11.95
C ILE A 13 5.12 20.70 11.66
N SER A 14 6.21 20.14 12.17
CA SER A 14 7.58 20.66 12.00
C SER A 14 8.54 19.48 11.78
N PRO A 15 8.60 18.92 10.56
CA PRO A 15 9.38 17.72 10.26
C PRO A 15 10.87 17.86 10.62
N THR A 16 11.43 19.07 10.49
CA THR A 16 12.83 19.36 10.84
C THR A 16 13.11 19.09 12.32
N GLU A 17 12.25 19.59 13.23
CA GLU A 17 12.37 19.39 14.68
C GLU A 17 11.92 17.99 15.11
N GLY A 18 10.84 17.49 14.50
CA GLY A 18 10.31 16.18 14.81
C GLY A 18 11.30 15.06 14.49
N PHE A 19 11.94 15.09 13.32
CA PHE A 19 12.89 14.04 12.94
C PHE A 19 14.22 14.15 13.66
N SER A 20 14.66 15.34 14.10
CA SER A 20 15.84 15.47 14.96
C SER A 20 15.63 14.83 16.34
N ASP A 21 14.40 14.86 16.86
CA ASP A 21 14.05 14.23 18.14
C ASP A 21 13.88 12.70 18.03
N LEU A 22 13.84 12.14 16.82
CA LEU A 22 13.71 10.71 16.57
C LEU A 22 15.08 10.02 16.64
N THR A 23 15.39 9.37 17.76
CA THR A 23 16.68 8.72 18.00
C THR A 23 16.57 7.18 18.05
N PRO A 24 17.70 6.44 18.06
CA PRO A 24 17.69 5.00 18.26
C PRO A 24 17.03 4.53 19.57
N GLN A 25 16.96 5.38 20.59
CA GLN A 25 16.35 5.08 21.90
C GLN A 25 14.85 5.34 21.94
N THR A 26 14.27 6.09 20.98
CA THR A 26 12.83 6.40 20.98
C THR A 26 11.96 5.13 21.02
N PRO A 27 10.97 5.03 21.91
CA PRO A 27 10.08 3.86 21.98
C PRO A 27 9.19 3.78 20.73
N ILE A 28 9.01 2.55 20.22
CA ILE A 28 8.33 2.29 18.93
C ILE A 28 6.97 1.58 19.08
N ILE A 29 6.69 0.95 20.22
CA ILE A 29 5.50 0.10 20.42
C ILE A 29 4.19 0.88 20.15
N LEU A 30 4.06 2.09 20.71
CA LEU A 30 2.85 2.89 20.55
C LEU A 30 2.62 3.35 19.09
N PRO A 31 3.66 3.85 18.36
CA PRO A 31 3.56 4.06 16.92
C PRO A 31 3.11 2.82 16.17
N VAL A 32 3.70 1.64 16.42
CA VAL A 32 3.29 0.39 15.76
C VAL A 32 1.81 0.09 16.02
N LEU A 33 1.35 0.13 17.27
CA LEU A 33 -0.05 -0.12 17.62
C LEU A 33 -0.99 0.86 16.92
N SER A 34 -0.60 2.14 16.83
CA SER A 34 -1.39 3.16 16.16
C SER A 34 -1.48 2.89 14.65
N ILE A 35 -0.39 2.47 14.01
CA ILE A 35 -0.38 2.06 12.61
C ILE A 35 -1.24 0.81 12.39
N VAL A 36 -1.18 -0.19 13.28
CA VAL A 36 -2.07 -1.36 13.22
C VAL A 36 -3.53 -0.92 13.21
N VAL A 37 -3.92 -0.03 14.12
CA VAL A 37 -5.29 0.49 14.21
C VAL A 37 -5.69 1.22 12.92
N LEU A 38 -4.82 2.06 12.35
CA LEU A 38 -5.11 2.76 11.09
C LEU A 38 -5.24 1.80 9.90
N VAL A 39 -4.36 0.81 9.80
CA VAL A 39 -4.41 -0.21 8.73
C VAL A 39 -5.69 -1.02 8.84
N LEU A 40 -6.06 -1.47 10.05
CA LEU A 40 -7.32 -2.16 10.28
C LEU A 40 -8.51 -1.27 9.93
N ALA A 41 -8.54 0.00 10.38
CA ALA A 41 -9.60 0.93 10.04
C ALA A 41 -9.77 1.08 8.52
N GLY A 42 -8.67 1.24 7.78
CA GLY A 42 -8.68 1.28 6.32
C GLY A 42 -9.24 0.00 5.68
N MET A 43 -8.90 -1.18 6.20
CA MET A 43 -9.44 -2.46 5.72
C MET A 43 -10.92 -2.63 6.05
N LEU A 44 -11.36 -2.21 7.24
CA LEU A 44 -12.76 -2.27 7.64
C LEU A 44 -13.65 -1.43 6.72
N MET A 45 -13.14 -0.32 6.18
CA MET A 45 -13.87 0.50 5.19
C MET A 45 -14.16 -0.23 3.89
N LEU A 46 -13.36 -1.25 3.54
CA LEU A 46 -13.58 -2.07 2.33
C LEU A 46 -14.57 -3.22 2.58
N MET A 47 -14.95 -3.52 3.82
CA MET A 47 -15.86 -4.65 4.11
C MET A 47 -17.22 -4.57 3.40
N PRO A 48 -17.88 -3.40 3.25
CA PRO A 48 -19.11 -3.30 2.47
C PRO A 48 -18.89 -3.71 1.00
N ILE A 49 -17.75 -3.33 0.43
CA ILE A 49 -17.39 -3.65 -0.96
C ILE A 49 -17.04 -5.13 -1.09
N ILE A 50 -16.10 -5.65 -0.27
CA ILE A 50 -15.64 -7.04 -0.29
C ILE A 50 -16.79 -8.01 0.03
N GLY A 51 -17.78 -7.56 0.81
CA GLY A 51 -18.98 -8.33 1.10
C GLY A 51 -20.07 -8.26 0.04
N SER A 52 -19.98 -7.39 -0.95
CA SER A 52 -21.05 -7.24 -1.96
C SER A 52 -21.12 -8.46 -2.89
N GLU A 53 -22.31 -8.76 -3.41
CA GLU A 53 -22.48 -9.80 -4.44
C GLU A 53 -21.67 -9.47 -5.69
N THR A 54 -21.63 -8.19 -6.09
CA THR A 54 -20.85 -7.71 -7.23
C THR A 54 -19.35 -7.99 -7.09
N TYR A 55 -18.81 -7.92 -5.86
CA TYR A 55 -17.42 -8.29 -5.60
C TYR A 55 -17.21 -9.80 -5.73
N THR A 56 -18.13 -10.62 -5.22
CA THR A 56 -18.08 -12.08 -5.36
C THR A 56 -18.13 -12.50 -6.83
N GLU A 57 -19.01 -11.90 -7.63
CA GLU A 57 -19.08 -12.15 -9.07
C GLU A 57 -17.81 -11.74 -9.80
N ALA A 58 -17.25 -10.56 -9.47
CA ALA A 58 -15.99 -10.10 -10.02
C ALA A 58 -14.84 -11.05 -9.67
N LEU A 59 -14.77 -11.52 -8.42
CA LEU A 59 -13.80 -12.51 -7.97
C LEU A 59 -13.94 -13.82 -8.75
N GLY A 60 -15.16 -14.30 -8.98
CA GLY A 60 -15.44 -15.49 -9.80
C GLY A 60 -14.92 -15.34 -11.23
N ARG A 61 -15.20 -14.21 -11.90
CA ARG A 61 -14.66 -13.92 -13.24
C ARG A 61 -13.14 -13.95 -13.28
N VAL A 62 -12.50 -13.32 -12.30
CA VAL A 62 -11.03 -13.30 -12.19
C VAL A 62 -10.47 -14.72 -12.04
N GLN A 63 -11.06 -15.55 -11.19
CA GLN A 63 -10.59 -16.93 -10.97
C GLN A 63 -10.73 -17.77 -12.24
N ILE A 64 -11.87 -17.68 -12.94
CA ILE A 64 -12.12 -18.40 -14.20
C ILE A 64 -11.09 -17.98 -15.26
N ASN A 65 -10.91 -16.68 -15.47
CA ASN A 65 -9.97 -16.18 -16.47
C ASN A 65 -8.52 -16.56 -16.13
N THR A 66 -8.13 -16.52 -14.85
CA THR A 66 -6.79 -16.94 -14.40
C THR A 66 -6.54 -18.43 -14.67
N LEU A 67 -7.55 -19.29 -14.48
CA LEU A 67 -7.43 -20.72 -14.75
C LEU A 67 -7.37 -21.01 -16.26
N ALA A 68 -8.18 -20.31 -17.05
CA ALA A 68 -8.15 -20.40 -18.50
C ALA A 68 -6.78 -19.98 -19.07
N GLU A 69 -6.18 -18.91 -18.57
CA GLU A 69 -4.82 -18.48 -18.95
C GLU A 69 -3.74 -19.51 -18.58
N ARG A 70 -3.97 -20.29 -17.52
CA ARG A 70 -3.09 -21.40 -17.12
C ARG A 70 -3.38 -22.70 -17.88
N GLY A 71 -4.23 -22.67 -18.90
CA GLY A 71 -4.61 -23.82 -19.70
C GLY A 71 -5.49 -24.83 -18.95
N THR A 72 -6.13 -24.42 -17.86
CA THR A 72 -7.04 -25.26 -17.07
C THR A 72 -8.48 -24.86 -17.39
N GLU A 73 -9.17 -25.64 -18.22
CA GLU A 73 -10.59 -25.46 -18.46
C GLU A 73 -11.39 -26.12 -17.33
N MET A 74 -12.28 -25.36 -16.69
CA MET A 74 -13.19 -25.89 -15.68
C MET A 74 -14.40 -26.52 -16.34
N SER A 75 -14.84 -27.69 -15.86
CA SER A 75 -16.13 -28.25 -16.27
C SER A 75 -17.30 -27.39 -15.76
N ALA A 76 -18.47 -27.50 -16.38
CA ALA A 76 -19.67 -26.78 -15.94
C ALA A 76 -20.01 -27.07 -14.47
N GLU A 77 -19.85 -28.32 -14.03
CA GLU A 77 -20.07 -28.76 -12.65
C GLU A 77 -19.06 -28.12 -11.68
N GLN A 78 -17.80 -27.98 -12.09
CA GLN A 78 -16.78 -27.28 -11.28
C GLN A 78 -17.07 -25.77 -11.16
N LEU A 79 -17.60 -25.16 -12.22
CA LEU A 79 -18.01 -23.75 -12.20
C LEU A 79 -19.21 -23.53 -11.26
N GLU A 80 -20.19 -24.42 -11.30
CA GLU A 80 -21.38 -24.37 -10.45
C GLU A 80 -21.01 -24.53 -8.97
N VAL A 81 -20.18 -25.53 -8.64
CA VAL A 81 -19.68 -25.73 -7.26
C VAL A 81 -18.85 -24.53 -6.78
N MET A 82 -18.02 -23.94 -7.65
CA MET A 82 -17.24 -22.76 -7.32
C MET A 82 -18.15 -21.55 -7.03
N GLN A 83 -19.18 -21.34 -7.84
CA GLN A 83 -20.17 -20.27 -7.61
C GLN A 83 -20.92 -20.48 -6.29
N GLU A 84 -21.43 -21.68 -6.02
CA GLU A 84 -22.08 -22.00 -4.74
C GLU A 84 -21.16 -21.73 -3.54
N GLN A 85 -19.89 -22.13 -3.64
CA GLN A 85 -18.90 -21.88 -2.59
C GLN A 85 -18.67 -20.38 -2.38
N LEU A 86 -18.48 -19.61 -3.47
CA LEU A 86 -18.26 -18.17 -3.44
C LEU A 86 -19.45 -17.40 -2.82
N HIS A 87 -20.69 -17.86 -3.05
CA HIS A 87 -21.90 -17.27 -2.47
C HIS A 87 -22.19 -17.74 -1.03
N SER A 88 -21.48 -18.75 -0.50
CA SER A 88 -21.70 -19.22 0.86
C SER A 88 -21.28 -18.20 1.93
N GLY A 89 -22.09 -18.04 2.98
CA GLY A 89 -21.79 -17.11 4.09
C GLY A 89 -20.47 -17.42 4.82
N ARG A 90 -20.06 -18.69 4.84
CA ARG A 90 -18.76 -19.12 5.40
C ARG A 90 -17.60 -18.66 4.53
N MET A 91 -17.68 -18.81 3.21
CA MET A 91 -16.65 -18.34 2.30
C MET A 91 -16.54 -16.82 2.32
N ARG A 92 -17.66 -16.10 2.38
CA ARG A 92 -17.67 -14.63 2.54
C ARG A 92 -16.92 -14.20 3.81
N THR A 93 -17.18 -14.86 4.94
CA THR A 93 -16.48 -14.60 6.21
C THR A 93 -14.99 -14.92 6.13
N PHE A 94 -14.63 -16.05 5.51
CA PHE A 94 -13.23 -16.45 5.31
C PHE A 94 -12.48 -15.50 4.38
N THR A 95 -13.09 -15.05 3.30
CA THR A 95 -12.53 -14.05 2.37
C THR A 95 -12.29 -12.72 3.06
N MET A 96 -13.22 -12.27 3.91
CA MET A 96 -13.04 -11.05 4.71
C MET A 96 -11.88 -11.19 5.71
N LEU A 97 -11.82 -12.29 6.45
CA LEU A 97 -10.76 -12.56 7.42
C LEU A 97 -9.38 -12.68 6.73
N SER A 98 -9.30 -13.44 5.65
CA SER A 98 -8.05 -13.64 4.90
C SER A 98 -7.57 -12.35 4.24
N SER A 99 -8.47 -11.53 3.69
CA SER A 99 -8.14 -10.21 3.16
C SER A 99 -7.61 -9.26 4.26
N THR A 100 -8.27 -9.24 5.43
CA THR A 100 -7.88 -8.36 6.54
C THR A 100 -6.55 -8.79 7.17
N VAL A 101 -6.41 -10.07 7.54
CA VAL A 101 -5.19 -10.60 8.16
C VAL A 101 -4.03 -10.61 7.16
N GLY A 102 -4.29 -11.08 5.94
CA GLY A 102 -3.30 -11.13 4.87
C GLY A 102 -2.83 -9.75 4.44
N GLY A 103 -3.74 -8.77 4.38
CA GLY A 103 -3.40 -7.37 4.11
C GLY A 103 -2.53 -6.76 5.20
N ALA A 104 -2.88 -6.97 6.48
CA ALA A 104 -2.09 -6.47 7.60
C ALA A 104 -0.69 -7.10 7.63
N PHE A 105 -0.61 -8.41 7.42
CA PHE A 105 0.66 -9.14 7.31
C PHE A 105 1.53 -8.61 6.16
N THR A 106 0.93 -8.45 4.98
CA THR A 106 1.62 -7.91 3.79
C THR A 106 2.15 -6.51 4.04
N PHE A 107 1.38 -5.65 4.71
CA PHE A 107 1.81 -4.30 5.07
C PHE A 107 3.09 -4.30 5.94
N PHE A 108 3.14 -5.12 6.98
CA PHE A 108 4.33 -5.23 7.83
C PHE A 108 5.52 -5.86 7.11
N LEU A 109 5.27 -6.85 6.25
CA LEU A 109 6.31 -7.44 5.40
C LEU A 109 6.92 -6.38 4.47
N MET A 110 6.10 -5.55 3.84
CA MET A 110 6.56 -4.45 2.99
C MET A 110 7.36 -3.40 3.77
N LEU A 111 6.99 -3.08 5.01
CA LEU A 111 7.81 -2.21 5.88
C LEU A 111 9.19 -2.80 6.15
N LEU A 112 9.28 -4.12 6.39
CA LEU A 112 10.57 -4.80 6.60
C LEU A 112 11.43 -4.80 5.33
N VAL A 113 10.83 -5.10 4.18
CA VAL A 113 11.50 -5.06 2.88
C VAL A 113 12.02 -3.65 2.56
N ASN A 114 11.19 -2.62 2.76
CA ASN A 114 11.60 -1.22 2.57
C ASN A 114 12.74 -0.82 3.54
N THR A 115 12.73 -1.35 4.76
CA THR A 115 13.83 -1.13 5.70
C THR A 115 15.14 -1.72 5.19
N LEU A 116 15.09 -2.94 4.61
CA LEU A 116 16.26 -3.57 4.01
C LEU A 116 16.79 -2.75 2.83
N PHE A 117 15.91 -2.25 1.96
CA PHE A 117 16.32 -1.38 0.85
C PHE A 117 16.98 -0.09 1.35
N LEU A 118 16.40 0.58 2.35
CA LEU A 118 17.03 1.76 2.95
C LEU A 118 18.36 1.44 3.62
N LEU A 119 18.51 0.26 4.22
CA LEU A 119 19.77 -0.19 4.81
C LEU A 119 20.85 -0.35 3.73
N ILE A 120 20.51 -0.93 2.58
CA ILE A 120 21.43 -1.08 1.45
C ILE A 120 21.81 0.30 0.90
N LEU A 121 20.81 1.16 0.63
CA LEU A 121 21.05 2.51 0.08
C LEU A 121 21.90 3.35 1.02
N THR A 122 21.60 3.39 2.32
CA THR A 122 22.40 4.15 3.29
C THR A 122 23.85 3.67 3.37
N ARG A 123 24.09 2.36 3.26
CA ARG A 123 25.44 1.78 3.20
C ARG A 123 26.21 2.17 1.95
N ILE A 124 25.57 2.15 0.78
CA ILE A 124 26.18 2.61 -0.48
C ILE A 124 26.65 4.07 -0.36
N PHE A 125 25.89 4.90 0.35
CA PHE A 125 26.24 6.32 0.59
C PHE A 125 27.19 6.53 1.78
N GLY A 126 27.80 5.45 2.30
CA GLY A 126 28.82 5.48 3.35
C GLY A 126 28.28 5.68 4.76
N SER A 127 26.97 5.54 4.97
CA SER A 127 26.32 5.69 6.27
C SER A 127 25.95 4.31 6.82
N LYS A 128 26.09 4.10 8.13
CA LYS A 128 25.85 2.79 8.75
C LYS A 128 24.78 2.85 9.86
N PRO A 129 23.57 3.34 9.57
CA PRO A 129 22.48 3.27 10.55
C PRO A 129 22.12 1.82 10.84
N SER A 130 21.61 1.55 12.05
CA SER A 130 21.11 0.23 12.40
C SER A 130 19.76 -0.04 11.73
N PHE A 131 19.51 -1.30 11.38
CA PHE A 131 18.21 -1.74 10.83
C PHE A 131 17.05 -1.31 11.74
N LYS A 132 17.21 -1.47 13.06
CA LYS A 132 16.22 -1.06 14.07
C LYS A 132 15.85 0.42 13.99
N HIS A 133 16.83 1.29 13.69
CA HIS A 133 16.57 2.72 13.60
C HIS A 133 15.86 3.08 12.28
N LEU A 134 16.27 2.48 11.16
CA LEU A 134 15.59 2.65 9.88
C LEU A 134 14.15 2.13 9.92
N PHE A 135 13.93 0.96 10.53
CA PHE A 135 12.58 0.41 10.72
C PHE A 135 11.71 1.37 11.52
N LYS A 136 12.28 2.00 12.56
CA LYS A 136 11.58 3.01 13.35
C LYS A 136 11.18 4.21 12.51
N ILE A 137 12.09 4.76 11.72
CA ILE A 137 11.79 5.85 10.78
C ILE A 137 10.60 5.46 9.90
N LEU A 138 10.64 4.26 9.31
CA LEU A 138 9.57 3.78 8.44
C LEU A 138 8.24 3.56 9.18
N VAL A 139 8.24 3.08 10.42
CA VAL A 139 7.01 2.98 11.23
C VAL A 139 6.40 4.35 11.49
N PHE A 140 7.21 5.38 11.76
CA PHE A 140 6.68 6.75 11.94
C PHE A 140 6.13 7.33 10.63
N LEU A 141 6.79 7.04 9.49
CA LEU A 141 6.34 7.42 8.16
C LEU A 141 5.12 6.63 7.68
N ALA A 142 4.91 5.41 8.20
CA ALA A 142 3.82 4.53 7.81
C ALA A 142 2.45 5.17 8.01
N ALA A 143 2.32 6.17 8.89
CA ALA A 143 1.08 6.92 9.05
C ALA A 143 0.65 7.62 7.76
N VAL A 144 1.60 8.14 6.96
CA VAL A 144 1.30 8.74 5.66
C VAL A 144 0.66 7.70 4.74
N SER A 145 1.26 6.52 4.63
CA SER A 145 0.75 5.42 3.81
C SER A 145 -0.59 4.87 4.33
N SER A 146 -0.78 4.78 5.65
CA SER A 146 -2.06 4.36 6.24
C SER A 146 -3.16 5.38 6.00
N ILE A 147 -2.87 6.68 6.11
CA ILE A 147 -3.82 7.76 5.79
C ILE A 147 -4.17 7.74 4.30
N GLN A 148 -3.17 7.57 3.43
CA GLN A 148 -3.39 7.39 1.98
C GLN A 148 -4.36 6.23 1.72
N ALA A 149 -4.13 5.06 2.34
CA ALA A 149 -5.00 3.91 2.18
C ALA A 149 -6.44 4.19 2.65
N ILE A 150 -6.62 4.82 3.82
CA ILE A 150 -7.93 5.22 4.35
C ILE A 150 -8.64 6.16 3.37
N ILE A 151 -7.94 7.17 2.84
CA ILE A 151 -8.52 8.13 1.90
C ILE A 151 -8.90 7.46 0.58
N LYS A 152 -8.01 6.62 0.02
CA LYS A 152 -8.30 5.85 -1.20
C LYS A 152 -9.52 4.94 -1.02
N ASN A 153 -9.57 4.20 0.08
CA ASN A 153 -10.69 3.30 0.40
C ASN A 153 -11.99 4.09 0.63
N GLY A 154 -11.91 5.26 1.28
CA GLY A 154 -13.05 6.16 1.43
C GLY A 154 -13.58 6.70 0.11
N ILE A 155 -12.70 7.10 -0.81
CA ILE A 155 -13.09 7.51 -2.16
C ILE A 155 -13.78 6.35 -2.89
N THR A 156 -13.20 5.14 -2.85
CA THR A 156 -13.82 3.96 -3.45
C THR A 156 -15.22 3.70 -2.87
N LEU A 157 -15.38 3.75 -1.55
CA LEU A 157 -16.66 3.51 -0.89
C LEU A 157 -17.74 4.54 -1.28
N MET A 158 -17.33 5.79 -1.51
CA MET A 158 -18.22 6.87 -1.95
C MET A 158 -18.44 6.89 -3.47
N SER A 159 -17.69 6.07 -4.22
CA SER A 159 -17.82 5.93 -5.67
C SER A 159 -18.86 4.87 -6.03
N ASP A 160 -19.27 4.84 -7.30
CA ASP A 160 -20.06 3.75 -7.88
C ASP A 160 -19.17 2.50 -8.09
N TYR A 161 -18.76 1.89 -6.98
CA TYR A 161 -17.84 0.74 -6.98
C TYR A 161 -18.48 -0.48 -7.64
N GLU A 162 -19.81 -0.61 -7.62
CA GLU A 162 -20.53 -1.71 -8.28
C GLU A 162 -20.32 -1.66 -9.80
N ARG A 163 -20.44 -0.48 -10.40
CA ARG A 163 -20.14 -0.28 -11.83
C ARG A 163 -18.68 -0.51 -12.18
N LEU A 164 -17.75 -0.24 -11.26
CA LEU A 164 -16.33 -0.53 -11.46
C LEU A 164 -16.07 -2.03 -11.41
N LEU A 165 -16.63 -2.73 -10.42
CA LEU A 165 -16.51 -4.18 -10.23
C LEU A 165 -17.19 -4.97 -11.36
N SER A 166 -18.29 -4.48 -11.92
CA SER A 166 -18.98 -5.13 -13.05
C SER A 166 -18.10 -5.21 -14.31
N ARG A 167 -17.04 -4.42 -14.40
CA ARG A 167 -16.09 -4.38 -15.52
C ARG A 167 -14.83 -5.19 -15.29
N VAL A 168 -14.65 -5.74 -14.09
CA VAL A 168 -13.47 -6.53 -13.74
C VAL A 168 -13.47 -7.86 -14.48
N GLN A 169 -12.35 -8.15 -15.16
CA GLN A 169 -12.09 -9.42 -15.82
C GLN A 169 -10.84 -10.11 -15.27
N TYR A 170 -9.83 -9.33 -14.86
CA TYR A 170 -8.55 -9.84 -14.38
C TYR A 170 -8.22 -9.32 -12.99
N ALA A 171 -7.29 -9.98 -12.30
CA ALA A 171 -6.89 -9.63 -10.93
C ALA A 171 -6.44 -8.17 -10.79
N LYS A 172 -5.78 -7.62 -11.82
CA LYS A 172 -5.36 -6.21 -11.88
C LYS A 172 -6.54 -5.23 -11.89
N ASP A 173 -7.61 -5.57 -12.61
CA ASP A 173 -8.81 -4.72 -12.67
C ASP A 173 -9.49 -4.71 -11.31
N MET A 174 -9.46 -5.86 -10.62
CA MET A 174 -9.99 -6.00 -9.26
C MET A 174 -9.27 -5.06 -8.29
N GLN A 175 -7.94 -5.02 -8.34
CA GLN A 175 -7.14 -4.12 -7.48
C GLN A 175 -7.52 -2.66 -7.73
N TRP A 176 -7.63 -2.23 -8.99
CA TRP A 176 -7.98 -0.85 -9.32
C TRP A 176 -9.43 -0.49 -8.99
N ALA A 177 -10.36 -1.43 -9.15
CA ALA A 177 -11.75 -1.22 -8.80
C ALA A 177 -11.94 -0.99 -7.30
N ILE A 178 -11.07 -1.56 -6.45
CA ILE A 178 -11.16 -1.42 -4.99
C ILE A 178 -10.21 -0.35 -4.43
N THR A 179 -9.20 0.10 -5.19
CA THR A 179 -8.29 1.19 -4.77
C THR A 179 -8.34 2.36 -5.76
N SER A 180 -9.16 3.37 -5.45
CA SER A 180 -9.23 4.58 -6.26
C SER A 180 -7.90 5.33 -6.26
N PRO A 181 -7.38 5.79 -7.42
CA PRO A 181 -6.17 6.61 -7.47
C PRO A 181 -6.43 8.01 -6.89
N VAL A 182 -5.47 8.57 -6.15
CA VAL A 182 -5.45 10.01 -5.72
C VAL A 182 -4.38 10.76 -6.49
N SER A 183 -4.27 10.43 -7.77
CA SER A 183 -3.22 10.86 -8.67
C SER A 183 -3.86 11.37 -9.97
N LEU A 184 -3.04 11.88 -10.90
CA LEU A 184 -3.53 12.24 -12.23
C LEU A 184 -4.01 11.03 -13.03
N ALA A 185 -3.72 9.80 -12.59
CA ALA A 185 -4.24 8.58 -13.23
C ALA A 185 -5.78 8.55 -13.25
N VAL A 186 -6.45 9.23 -12.31
CA VAL A 186 -7.92 9.34 -12.28
C VAL A 186 -8.51 9.99 -13.54
N LEU A 187 -7.72 10.82 -14.24
CA LEU A 187 -8.14 11.50 -15.47
C LEU A 187 -8.11 10.58 -16.69
N PHE A 188 -7.53 9.39 -16.56
CA PHE A 188 -7.33 8.46 -17.65
C PHE A 188 -8.10 7.17 -17.40
N ALA A 189 -8.75 6.66 -18.44
CA ALA A 189 -9.33 5.32 -18.39
C ALA A 189 -8.19 4.30 -18.53
N PRO A 190 -8.06 3.31 -17.63
CA PRO A 190 -6.99 2.33 -17.74
C PRO A 190 -7.06 1.50 -19.03
N GLY A 191 -8.24 1.33 -19.63
CA GLY A 191 -8.40 0.68 -20.94
C GLY A 191 -7.98 1.53 -22.15
N LYS A 192 -7.70 2.83 -21.97
CA LYS A 192 -7.20 3.74 -23.03
C LYS A 192 -5.68 3.95 -22.96
N LEU A 193 -5.04 3.59 -21.85
CA LEU A 193 -3.60 3.61 -21.66
C LEU A 193 -3.07 2.18 -21.53
N SER A 194 -1.80 1.95 -21.82
CA SER A 194 -1.20 0.68 -21.40
C SER A 194 -1.14 0.63 -19.86
N ILE A 195 -1.29 -0.56 -19.28
CA ILE A 195 -1.26 -0.78 -17.83
C ILE A 195 0.02 -0.20 -17.21
N LEU A 196 1.16 -0.40 -17.88
CA LEU A 196 2.44 0.16 -17.45
C LEU A 196 2.43 1.69 -17.40
N LEU A 197 1.86 2.34 -18.41
CA LEU A 197 1.78 3.80 -18.47
C LEU A 197 0.82 4.35 -17.41
N TYR A 198 -0.32 3.67 -17.19
CA TYR A 198 -1.24 4.03 -16.11
C TYR A 198 -0.59 3.91 -14.73
N THR A 199 0.08 2.79 -14.44
CA THR A 199 0.80 2.57 -13.17
C THR A 199 1.93 3.58 -12.98
N LEU A 200 2.64 3.94 -14.04
CA LEU A 200 3.69 4.97 -14.00
C LEU A 200 3.12 6.34 -13.63
N ILE A 201 2.04 6.75 -14.31
CA ILE A 201 1.36 8.03 -14.03
C ILE A 201 0.85 8.03 -12.59
N ASP A 202 0.18 6.96 -12.15
CA ASP A 202 -0.32 6.85 -10.78
C ASP A 202 0.82 7.00 -9.77
N SER A 203 1.89 6.22 -9.94
CA SER A 203 3.01 6.20 -9.00
C SER A 203 3.75 7.54 -8.92
N ILE A 204 3.93 8.25 -10.05
CA ILE A 204 4.63 9.53 -10.12
C ILE A 204 3.76 10.70 -9.67
N THR A 205 2.44 10.63 -9.85
CA THR A 205 1.55 11.78 -9.61
C THR A 205 0.70 11.64 -8.36
N ASP A 206 0.81 10.52 -7.63
CA ASP A 206 0.17 10.34 -6.33
C ASP A 206 0.78 11.30 -5.29
N ILE A 207 -0.07 12.21 -4.79
CA ILE A 207 0.34 13.23 -3.81
C ILE A 207 0.87 12.63 -2.51
N PHE A 208 0.37 11.47 -2.08
CA PHE A 208 0.84 10.82 -0.86
C PHE A 208 2.22 10.20 -1.04
N ASN A 209 2.58 9.75 -2.25
CA ASN A 209 3.94 9.33 -2.55
C ASN A 209 4.90 10.51 -2.39
N TRP A 210 4.55 11.69 -2.91
CA TRP A 210 5.36 12.89 -2.73
C TRP A 210 5.50 13.29 -1.27
N ILE A 211 4.41 13.31 -0.51
CA ILE A 211 4.44 13.59 0.93
C ILE A 211 5.34 12.57 1.63
N TYR A 212 5.19 11.28 1.35
CA TYR A 212 6.02 10.23 1.94
C TYR A 212 7.51 10.46 1.65
N PHE A 213 7.90 10.74 0.41
CA PHE A 213 9.31 10.96 0.05
C PHE A 213 9.88 12.26 0.62
N ILE A 214 9.08 13.33 0.70
CA ILE A 214 9.49 14.58 1.38
C ILE A 214 9.81 14.29 2.86
N TYR A 215 8.95 13.53 3.54
CA TYR A 215 9.16 13.17 4.94
C TYR A 215 10.31 12.17 5.11
N LEU A 216 10.51 11.25 4.17
CA LEU A 216 11.67 10.36 4.15
C LEU A 216 12.97 11.17 4.03
N TYR A 217 13.00 12.18 3.17
CA TYR A 217 14.13 13.11 3.06
C TYR A 217 14.43 13.79 4.41
N PHE A 218 13.39 14.32 5.08
CA PHE A 218 13.55 14.92 6.41
C PHE A 218 14.07 13.91 7.43
N ALA A 219 13.57 12.69 7.43
CA ALA A 219 14.07 11.62 8.30
C ALA A 219 15.55 11.32 8.06
N MET A 220 15.96 11.18 6.79
CA MET A 220 17.35 10.95 6.41
C MET A 220 18.25 12.11 6.82
N ARG A 221 17.81 13.36 6.62
CA ARG A 221 18.59 14.55 6.94
C ARG A 221 18.72 14.78 8.44
N PHE A 222 17.63 14.65 9.19
CA PHE A 222 17.58 15.10 10.59
C PHE A 222 17.67 13.95 11.60
N SER A 223 17.03 12.81 11.36
CA SER A 223 17.11 11.65 12.27
C SER A 223 18.45 10.90 12.08
N LEU A 224 18.88 10.70 10.82
CA LEU A 224 20.16 10.06 10.52
C LEU A 224 21.34 11.04 10.39
N SER A 225 21.09 12.35 10.53
CA SER A 225 22.11 13.40 10.40
C SER A 225 22.89 13.35 9.09
N LEU A 226 22.25 12.95 7.99
CA LEU A 226 22.92 12.86 6.70
C LEU A 226 23.07 14.25 6.05
N PRO A 227 24.20 14.52 5.37
CA PRO A 227 24.34 15.67 4.49
C PRO A 227 23.18 15.75 3.49
N GLY A 228 22.69 16.95 3.22
CA GLY A 228 21.48 17.16 2.41
C GLY A 228 21.55 16.52 1.02
N ASN A 229 22.71 16.56 0.36
CA ASN A 229 22.92 15.91 -0.94
C ASN A 229 22.78 14.39 -0.87
N LYS A 230 23.32 13.73 0.17
CA LYS A 230 23.17 12.29 0.38
C LYS A 230 21.73 11.92 0.72
N ALA A 231 21.06 12.71 1.56
CA ALA A 231 19.66 12.49 1.92
C ALA A 231 18.74 12.58 0.68
N ILE A 232 18.95 13.57 -0.20
CA ILE A 232 18.23 13.69 -1.48
C ILE A 232 18.51 12.47 -2.36
N GLY A 233 19.79 12.12 -2.56
CA GLY A 233 20.18 10.99 -3.40
C GLY A 233 19.54 9.67 -2.97
N ILE A 234 19.58 9.35 -1.67
CA ILE A 234 18.92 8.15 -1.12
C ILE A 234 17.40 8.20 -1.33
N THR A 235 16.78 9.35 -1.12
CA THR A 235 15.33 9.51 -1.28
C THR A 235 14.89 9.32 -2.73
N ILE A 236 15.62 9.89 -3.70
CA ILE A 236 15.35 9.71 -5.13
C ILE A 236 15.51 8.25 -5.55
N LEU A 237 16.59 7.59 -5.11
CA LEU A 237 16.81 6.18 -5.43
C LEU A 237 15.75 5.27 -4.79
N ALA A 238 15.33 5.57 -3.56
CA ALA A 238 14.24 4.85 -2.92
C ALA A 238 12.92 5.02 -3.69
N ALA A 239 12.63 6.23 -4.18
CA ALA A 239 11.46 6.49 -5.02
C ALA A 239 11.51 5.74 -6.36
N ALA A 240 12.65 5.82 -7.06
CA ALA A 240 12.86 5.10 -8.31
C ALA A 240 12.72 3.58 -8.13
N LEU A 241 13.25 3.03 -7.04
CA LEU A 241 13.12 1.61 -6.72
C LEU A 241 11.67 1.22 -6.45
N MET A 242 10.93 2.02 -5.68
CA MET A 242 9.52 1.76 -5.38
C MET A 242 8.65 1.81 -6.65
N ILE A 243 8.89 2.77 -7.54
CA ILE A 243 8.23 2.86 -8.85
C ILE A 243 8.60 1.65 -9.70
N GLY A 244 9.90 1.30 -9.79
CA GLY A 244 10.38 0.16 -10.56
C GLY A 244 9.77 -1.17 -10.09
N ILE A 245 9.67 -1.39 -8.78
CA ILE A 245 9.01 -2.55 -8.20
C ILE A 245 7.52 -2.57 -8.58
N SER A 246 6.84 -1.42 -8.50
CA SER A 246 5.41 -1.32 -8.86
C SER A 246 5.18 -1.63 -10.35
N LEU A 247 6.08 -1.19 -11.22
CA LEU A 247 6.03 -1.53 -12.65
C LEU A 247 6.30 -3.01 -12.92
N ILE A 248 7.25 -3.62 -12.22
CA ILE A 248 7.53 -5.06 -12.32
C ILE A 248 6.30 -5.87 -11.92
N PHE A 249 5.67 -5.53 -10.78
CA PHE A 249 4.42 -6.18 -10.37
C PHE A 249 3.29 -5.97 -11.37
N ALA A 250 3.18 -4.79 -11.98
CA ALA A 250 2.22 -4.51 -13.03
C ALA A 250 2.51 -5.22 -14.38
N SER A 251 3.70 -5.83 -14.54
CA SER A 251 4.11 -6.54 -15.76
C SER A 251 4.05 -8.06 -15.65
N ILE A 252 4.04 -8.60 -14.43
CA ILE A 252 4.05 -10.04 -14.15
C ILE A 252 2.62 -10.61 -13.98
N VAL A 253 1.63 -9.73 -13.77
CA VAL A 253 0.20 -10.05 -13.55
C VAL A 253 -0.65 -9.42 -14.65
#